data_AF-A0AB32X2R5-F1
#
_entry.id   AF-A0AB32X2R5-F1
#
_cell.length_a   1.000
_cell.length_b   1.000
_cell.length_c   1.000
_cell.angle_alpha   90.00
_cell.angle_beta   90.00
_cell.angle_gamma   90.00
#
_symmetry.space_group_name_H-M   'P 1'
#
loop_
_entity.id
_entity.type
_entity.pdbx_description
1 polymer ?
#
loop_
_entity_poly.entity_id
_entity_poly.type
_entity_poly.pdbx_seq_one_letter_code
_entity_poly.pdbx_strand_id
1 'polypeptide(L)'
;MMFHPPAPGVVFNPSDRVIVSFFLPKLMTGEGIGELSYLIEFCDLYCIKPAALFDVNKGFLPFVKPNQRFVFTHRQKISQKNANGKRPRRVLDSRAAGVGGFWRSSTGEKPILDEQGEHVIGYVNTLNFYECKGAKTKFKGCQQN
;
A
#
# COMPACT_ATOMS: atom_id res chain seq x y z
N MET A 1 19.34 18.16 11.95
CA MET A 1 19.49 17.26 13.12
C MET A 1 20.11 15.96 12.63
N MET A 2 21.18 15.46 13.25
CA MET A 2 21.78 14.17 12.85
C MET A 2 20.91 13.05 13.42
N PHE A 3 20.22 12.32 12.55
CA PHE A 3 19.41 11.18 12.94
C PHE A 3 20.34 10.05 13.39
N HIS A 4 20.23 9.65 14.66
CA HIS A 4 20.98 8.50 15.16
C HIS A 4 20.17 7.24 14.86
N PRO A 5 20.77 6.21 14.23
CA PRO A 5 20.08 4.95 14.04
C PRO A 5 19.60 4.41 15.41
N PRO A 6 18.37 3.89 15.51
CA PRO A 6 17.90 3.20 16.70
C PRO A 6 18.90 2.14 17.18
N ALA A 7 18.92 1.88 18.49
CA ALA A 7 19.73 0.81 19.05
C ALA A 7 19.43 -0.54 18.33
N PRO A 8 20.44 -1.41 18.16
CA PRO A 8 20.23 -2.73 17.58
C PRO A 8 19.08 -3.48 18.29
N GLY A 9 18.15 -4.03 17.50
CA GLY A 9 16.97 -4.72 18.01
C GLY A 9 15.71 -3.86 18.12
N VAL A 10 15.79 -2.53 17.95
CA VAL A 10 14.61 -1.68 17.81
C VAL A 10 14.00 -1.87 16.42
N VAL A 11 12.73 -2.28 16.38
CA VAL A 11 11.99 -2.55 15.13
C VAL A 11 10.82 -1.58 15.01
N PHE A 12 10.73 -0.93 13.85
CA PHE A 12 9.61 -0.14 13.40
C PHE A 12 8.39 -1.06 13.21
N ASN A 13 7.48 -1.02 14.18
CA ASN A 13 6.26 -1.83 14.21
C ASN A 13 5.09 -1.00 14.77
N PRO A 14 4.67 0.09 14.08
CA PRO A 14 3.58 0.94 14.53
C PRO A 14 2.25 0.19 14.51
N SER A 15 1.34 0.55 15.41
CA SER A 15 -0.05 0.07 15.36
C SER A 15 -0.84 0.81 14.27
N ASP A 16 -1.96 0.24 13.82
CA ASP A 16 -2.88 0.88 12.87
C ASP A 16 -3.28 2.29 13.32
N ARG A 17 -3.52 2.47 14.63
CA ARG A 17 -3.82 3.78 15.23
C ARG A 17 -2.68 4.76 15.02
N VAL A 18 -1.44 4.38 15.35
CA VAL A 18 -0.26 5.25 15.19
C VAL A 18 -0.01 5.60 13.71
N ILE A 19 -0.24 4.65 12.80
CA ILE A 19 -0.15 4.90 11.36
C ILE A 19 -1.12 6.02 10.96
N VAL A 20 -2.38 5.93 11.39
CA VAL A 20 -3.43 6.88 11.00
C VAL A 20 -3.36 8.21 11.74
N SER A 21 -3.02 8.22 13.03
CA SER A 21 -3.03 9.44 13.84
C SER A 21 -1.75 10.27 13.72
N PHE A 22 -0.60 9.63 13.44
CA PHE A 22 0.70 10.31 13.44
C PHE A 22 1.36 10.32 12.05
N PHE A 23 1.55 9.15 11.43
CA PHE A 23 2.30 9.08 10.18
C PHE A 23 1.51 9.61 8.98
N LEU A 24 0.27 9.15 8.81
CA LEU A 24 -0.55 9.49 7.65
C LEU A 24 -0.79 11.00 7.50
N PRO A 25 -1.13 11.77 8.56
CA PRO A 25 -1.31 13.21 8.45
C PRO A 25 -0.03 13.93 8.02
N LYS A 26 1.13 13.55 8.58
CA LYS A 26 2.44 14.11 8.20
C LYS A 26 2.80 13.83 6.73
N LEU A 27 2.53 12.60 6.28
CA LEU A 27 2.73 12.21 4.88
C LEU A 27 1.80 12.99 3.94
N MET A 28 0.59 13.34 4.39
CA MET A 28 -0.37 14.12 3.61
C MET A 28 -0.04 15.61 3.56
N THR A 29 0.47 16.20 4.64
CA THR A 29 0.87 17.62 4.70
C THR A 29 2.25 17.85 4.08
N GLY A 30 3.03 16.78 3.91
CA GLY A 30 4.41 16.82 3.43
C GLY A 30 5.43 17.24 4.49
N GLU A 31 4.99 17.36 5.74
CA GLU A 31 5.83 17.73 6.87
C GLU A 31 6.72 16.54 7.29
N GLY A 32 8.04 16.74 7.31
CA GLY A 32 8.97 15.69 7.74
C GLY A 32 9.14 14.52 6.77
N ILE A 33 8.74 14.65 5.49
CA ILE A 33 8.95 13.60 4.46
C ILE A 33 10.41 13.14 4.42
N GLY A 34 11.37 14.06 4.52
CA GLY A 34 12.81 13.72 4.55
C GLY A 34 13.14 12.72 5.66
N GLU A 35 12.60 12.93 6.86
CA GLU A 35 12.78 12.06 8.02
C GLU A 35 11.95 10.76 7.95
N LEU A 36 10.95 10.67 7.07
CA LEU A 36 10.15 9.45 6.93
C LEU A 36 10.55 8.62 5.71
N SER A 37 11.27 9.20 4.77
CA SER A 37 11.69 8.56 3.51
C SER A 37 12.56 7.32 3.68
N TYR A 38 13.26 7.18 4.81
CA TYR A 38 14.03 5.97 5.13
C TYR A 38 13.17 4.83 5.73
N LEU A 39 11.95 5.12 6.18
CA LEU A 39 11.01 4.13 6.74
C LEU A 39 9.88 3.78 5.77
N ILE A 40 9.38 4.77 5.06
CA ILE A 40 8.16 4.70 4.25
C ILE A 40 8.53 5.09 2.82
N GLU A 41 8.38 4.14 1.90
CA GLU A 41 8.65 4.35 0.47
C GLU A 41 7.48 5.11 -0.17
N PHE A 42 7.78 6.10 -1.01
CA PHE A 42 6.79 6.83 -1.79
C PHE A 42 6.75 6.25 -3.20
N CYS A 43 5.72 5.46 -3.52
CA CYS A 43 5.58 4.89 -4.85
C CYS A 43 4.11 4.60 -5.18
N ASP A 44 3.80 4.49 -6.48
CA ASP A 44 2.49 4.02 -6.90
C ASP A 44 2.41 2.49 -6.77
N LEU A 45 1.80 2.04 -5.67
CA LEU A 45 1.60 0.63 -5.34
C LEU A 45 0.80 -0.11 -6.42
N TYR A 46 0.02 0.60 -7.24
CA TYR A 46 -0.79 0.01 -8.30
C TYR A 46 -0.04 -0.16 -9.61
N CYS A 47 1.20 0.33 -9.71
CA CYS A 47 2.07 0.16 -10.87
C CYS A 47 3.24 -0.80 -10.61
N ILE A 48 3.35 -1.36 -9.39
CA ILE A 48 4.48 -2.20 -8.96
C ILE A 48 3.98 -3.58 -8.51
N LYS A 49 4.69 -4.64 -8.90
CA LYS A 49 4.45 -5.99 -8.34
C LYS A 49 4.85 -6.04 -6.87
N PRO A 50 4.09 -6.73 -5.99
CA PRO A 50 4.46 -6.84 -4.57
C PRO A 50 5.88 -7.36 -4.35
N ALA A 51 6.35 -8.31 -5.16
CA ALA A 51 7.71 -8.85 -5.07
C ALA A 51 8.80 -7.78 -5.26
N ALA A 52 8.56 -6.76 -6.09
CA ALA A 52 9.53 -5.68 -6.34
C ALA A 52 9.67 -4.72 -5.15
N LEU A 53 8.76 -4.75 -4.17
CA LEU A 53 8.91 -4.01 -2.90
C LEU A 53 9.99 -4.61 -1.99
N PHE A 54 10.32 -5.89 -2.20
CA PHE A 54 11.28 -6.66 -1.40
C PHE A 54 12.59 -6.92 -2.15
N ASP A 55 12.82 -6.25 -3.27
CA ASP A 55 14.06 -6.38 -4.03
C ASP A 55 15.26 -6.05 -3.13
N VAL A 56 16.20 -6.99 -3.06
CA VAL A 56 17.43 -6.92 -2.24
C VAL A 56 18.30 -5.73 -2.63
N ASN A 57 18.16 -5.22 -3.85
CA ASN A 57 18.90 -4.06 -4.33
C ASN A 57 18.35 -2.72 -3.81
N LYS A 58 17.17 -2.69 -3.20
CA LYS A 58 16.59 -1.47 -2.58
C LYS A 58 17.23 -1.09 -1.24
N GLY A 59 18.26 -1.81 -0.82
CA GLY A 59 18.99 -1.55 0.42
C GLY A 59 18.36 -2.22 1.63
N PHE A 60 19.21 -2.47 2.63
CA PHE A 60 18.79 -3.06 3.90
C PHE A 60 18.19 -1.98 4.81
N LEU A 61 16.97 -2.21 5.29
CA LEU A 61 16.33 -1.38 6.31
C LEU A 61 16.47 -2.07 7.67
N PRO A 62 17.53 -1.80 8.45
CA PRO A 62 17.84 -2.54 9.70
C PRO A 62 16.72 -2.46 10.74
N PHE A 63 15.85 -1.45 10.66
CA PHE A 63 14.78 -1.21 11.62
C PHE A 63 13.43 -1.70 11.12
N VAL A 64 13.32 -2.28 9.92
CA VAL A 64 12.05 -2.82 9.39
C VAL A 64 12.17 -4.33 9.28
N LYS A 65 11.09 -5.05 9.62
CA LYS A 65 11.07 -6.52 9.48
C LYS A 65 11.35 -6.91 8.03
N PRO A 66 12.17 -7.95 7.75
CA PRO A 66 12.54 -8.33 6.39
C PRO A 66 11.34 -8.58 5.47
N ASN A 67 10.25 -9.12 6.01
CA ASN A 67 9.01 -9.48 5.33
C ASN A 67 7.93 -8.38 5.33
N GLN A 68 8.26 -7.17 5.78
CA GLN A 68 7.32 -6.05 5.83
C GLN A 68 7.90 -4.81 5.16
N ARG A 69 7.05 -4.05 4.47
CA ARG A 69 7.38 -2.74 3.91
C ARG A 69 6.20 -1.80 4.14
N PHE A 70 6.51 -0.52 4.33
CA PHE A 70 5.53 0.55 4.45
C PHE A 70 5.64 1.43 3.22
N VAL A 71 4.51 1.65 2.55
CA VAL A 71 4.43 2.43 1.32
C VAL A 71 3.36 3.49 1.47
N PHE A 72 3.70 4.72 1.12
CA PHE A 72 2.73 5.78 0.89
C PHE A 72 2.43 5.88 -0.61
N THR A 73 1.16 5.69 -0.96
CA THR A 73 0.69 5.68 -2.34
C THR A 73 -0.57 6.53 -2.46
N HIS A 74 -0.76 7.18 -3.60
CA HIS A 74 -2.02 7.84 -3.89
C HIS A 74 -3.15 6.82 -3.99
N ARG A 75 -4.26 7.04 -3.29
CA ARG A 75 -5.43 6.15 -3.35
C ARG A 75 -6.13 6.31 -4.70
N GLN A 76 -6.06 5.29 -5.55
CA GLN A 76 -6.91 5.21 -6.73
C GLN A 76 -8.38 5.11 -6.31
N LYS A 77 -9.21 6.06 -6.74
CA LYS A 77 -10.66 6.05 -6.52
C LYS A 77 -11.29 4.98 -7.39
N ILE A 78 -11.73 3.87 -6.79
CA ILE A 78 -12.49 2.80 -7.45
C ILE A 78 -13.99 3.18 -7.61
N SER A 79 -14.36 4.45 -7.42
CA SER A 79 -15.76 4.88 -7.29
C SER A 79 -16.59 4.71 -8.56
N GLN A 80 -15.97 4.53 -9.73
CA GLN A 80 -16.73 4.18 -10.93
C GLN A 80 -17.03 2.69 -10.93
N LYS A 81 -18.21 2.31 -10.43
CA LYS A 81 -18.80 1.01 -10.77
C LYS A 81 -18.72 0.88 -12.29
N ASN A 82 -18.06 -0.17 -12.79
CA ASN A 82 -18.20 -0.52 -14.20
C ASN A 82 -19.69 -0.81 -14.49
N ALA A 83 -20.12 -0.70 -15.75
CA ALA A 83 -21.54 -0.82 -16.16
C ALA A 83 -22.28 -2.04 -15.57
N ASN A 84 -21.55 -3.06 -15.11
CA ASN A 84 -22.04 -4.28 -14.46
C ASN A 84 -22.18 -4.18 -12.93
N GLY A 85 -22.10 -2.99 -12.32
CA GLY A 85 -22.31 -2.76 -10.88
C GLY A 85 -21.21 -3.31 -9.96
N LYS A 86 -20.14 -3.89 -10.51
CA LYS A 86 -19.01 -4.43 -9.74
C LYS A 86 -18.03 -3.31 -9.37
N ARG A 87 -17.24 -3.49 -8.32
CA ARG A 87 -16.13 -2.57 -8.00
C ARG A 87 -14.98 -2.89 -8.96
N PRO A 88 -14.44 -1.93 -9.73
CA PRO A 88 -13.23 -2.14 -10.52
C PRO A 88 -12.11 -2.72 -9.66
N ARG A 89 -11.30 -3.59 -10.25
CA ARG A 89 -10.13 -4.12 -9.55
C ARG A 89 -9.01 -3.09 -9.68
N ARG A 90 -8.14 -2.96 -8.67
CA ARG A 90 -6.94 -2.13 -8.82
C ARG A 90 -5.96 -2.93 -9.67
N VAL A 91 -5.91 -2.63 -10.97
CA VAL A 91 -5.14 -3.38 -11.97
C VAL A 91 -3.73 -2.84 -12.00
N LEU A 92 -2.76 -3.76 -11.98
CA LEU A 92 -1.39 -3.47 -12.36
C LEU A 92 -1.36 -3.28 -13.88
N ASP A 93 -1.42 -2.03 -14.34
CA ASP A 93 -1.33 -1.69 -15.77
C ASP A 93 0.14 -1.69 -16.22
N SER A 94 0.75 -2.88 -16.20
CA SER A 94 2.05 -3.04 -16.84
C SER A 94 1.80 -3.33 -18.31
N ARG A 95 2.21 -2.39 -19.18
CA ARG A 95 2.19 -2.52 -20.65
C ARG A 95 3.07 -3.67 -21.18
N ALA A 96 3.69 -4.46 -20.29
CA ALA A 96 4.45 -5.65 -20.64
C ALA A 96 3.51 -6.87 -20.70
N ALA A 97 3.35 -7.42 -21.91
CA ALA A 97 2.54 -8.61 -22.17
C ALA A 97 2.90 -9.76 -21.19
N GLY A 98 1.89 -10.30 -20.51
CA GLY A 98 2.03 -11.44 -19.60
C GLY A 98 2.32 -11.10 -18.13
N VAL A 99 2.40 -9.82 -17.79
CA VAL A 99 2.77 -9.34 -16.45
C VAL A 99 1.64 -8.46 -15.90
N GLY A 100 0.52 -9.09 -15.54
CA GLY A 100 -0.65 -8.40 -14.99
C GLY A 100 -1.06 -8.97 -13.65
N GLY A 101 -1.77 -8.18 -12.85
CA GLY A 101 -2.36 -8.64 -11.60
C GLY A 101 -3.33 -7.62 -11.05
N PHE A 102 -4.03 -7.99 -9.98
CA PHE A 102 -4.95 -7.08 -9.33
C PHE A 102 -5.01 -7.27 -7.82
N TRP A 103 -5.24 -6.16 -7.12
CA TRP A 103 -5.55 -6.19 -5.69
C TRP A 103 -7.04 -6.41 -5.46
N ARG A 104 -7.37 -7.30 -4.54
CA ARG A 104 -8.75 -7.58 -4.10
C ARG A 104 -8.81 -7.53 -2.57
N SER A 105 -9.84 -6.84 -2.05
CA SER A 105 -10.19 -6.88 -0.63
C SER A 105 -10.40 -8.33 -0.18
N SER A 106 -9.66 -8.76 0.84
CA SER A 106 -9.87 -10.05 1.50
C SER A 106 -10.83 -9.92 2.67
N THR A 107 -10.81 -8.78 3.35
CA THR A 107 -11.72 -8.44 4.46
C THR A 107 -12.56 -7.21 4.15
N GLY A 108 -13.61 -6.99 4.94
CA GLY A 108 -14.26 -5.69 5.02
C GLY A 108 -13.32 -4.63 5.61
N GLU A 109 -13.66 -3.36 5.41
CA GLU A 109 -12.98 -2.24 6.05
C GLU A 109 -13.27 -2.29 7.56
N LYS A 110 -12.24 -2.25 8.40
CA LYS A 110 -12.37 -2.19 9.85
C LYS A 110 -12.08 -0.77 10.33
N PRO A 111 -12.95 -0.16 11.15
CA PRO A 111 -12.70 1.17 11.69
C PRO A 111 -11.52 1.16 12.66
N ILE A 112 -10.72 2.22 12.63
CA ILE A 112 -9.66 2.51 13.58
C ILE A 112 -10.16 3.65 14.45
N LEU A 113 -10.20 3.43 15.76
CA LEU A 113 -10.66 4.41 16.73
C LEU A 113 -9.49 5.26 17.26
N ASP A 114 -9.80 6.43 17.79
CA ASP A 114 -8.89 7.28 18.56
C ASP A 114 -8.41 6.59 19.86
N GLU A 115 -7.61 7.27 20.67
CA GLU A 115 -7.10 6.71 21.93
C GLU A 115 -8.20 6.50 22.96
N GLN A 116 -9.25 7.30 22.91
CA GLN A 116 -10.41 7.28 23.79
C GLN A 116 -11.42 6.20 23.37
N GLY A 117 -11.35 5.70 22.14
CA GLY A 117 -12.30 4.74 21.58
C GLY A 117 -13.62 5.35 21.13
N GLU A 118 -13.70 6.69 21.03
CA GLU A 118 -14.94 7.43 20.80
C GLU A 118 -15.14 7.77 19.32
N HIS A 119 -14.07 8.12 18.61
CA HIS A 119 -14.16 8.57 17.21
C HIS A 119 -13.39 7.68 16.26
N VAL A 120 -13.99 7.43 15.08
CA VAL A 120 -13.31 6.74 13.97
C VAL A 120 -12.36 7.72 13.29
N ILE A 121 -11.05 7.45 13.38
CA ILE A 121 -9.99 8.28 12.77
C ILE A 121 -9.52 7.74 11.42
N GLY A 122 -9.85 6.49 11.08
CA GLY A 122 -9.49 5.89 9.80
C GLY A 122 -10.02 4.46 9.63
N TYR A 123 -9.58 3.80 8.57
CA TYR A 123 -9.98 2.43 8.26
C TYR A 123 -8.78 1.60 7.81
N VAL A 124 -8.71 0.37 8.26
CA VAL A 124 -7.77 -0.64 7.75
C VAL A 124 -8.51 -1.62 6.85
N ASN A 125 -7.88 -1.99 5.74
CA ASN A 125 -8.39 -2.99 4.84
C ASN A 125 -7.26 -3.91 4.38
N THR A 126 -7.49 -5.22 4.43
CA THR A 126 -6.53 -6.20 3.93
C THR A 126 -6.82 -6.49 2.46
N LEU A 127 -5.79 -6.40 1.63
CA LEU A 127 -5.88 -6.73 0.21
C LEU A 127 -4.90 -7.86 -0.13
N ASN A 128 -5.38 -8.79 -0.94
CA ASN A 128 -4.55 -9.82 -1.55
C ASN A 128 -4.27 -9.45 -3.00
N PHE A 129 -3.03 -9.67 -3.44
CA PHE A 129 -2.64 -9.53 -4.84
C PHE A 129 -2.82 -10.86 -5.57
N TYR A 130 -3.42 -10.82 -6.75
CA TYR A 130 -3.63 -11.98 -7.63
C TYR A 130 -2.92 -11.74 -8.95
N GLU A 131 -2.03 -12.65 -9.33
CA GLU A 131 -1.35 -12.63 -10.63
C GLU A 131 -2.24 -13.22 -11.73
N CYS A 132 -2.29 -12.52 -12.86
CA CYS A 132 -2.90 -13.05 -14.08
C CYS A 132 -1.85 -13.87 -14.83
N LYS A 133 -1.87 -15.20 -14.68
CA LYS A 133 -1.03 -16.09 -15.50
C LYS A 133 -1.52 -16.07 -16.95
N GLY A 134 -0.64 -15.76 -17.89
CA GLY A 134 -0.97 -15.70 -19.31
C GLY A 134 -1.36 -17.07 -19.88
N ALA A 135 -2.64 -17.28 -20.12
CA ALA A 135 -3.17 -18.02 -21.27
C ALA A 135 -4.69 -17.82 -21.36
N LYS A 136 -5.14 -17.12 -22.41
CA LYS A 136 -6.52 -17.13 -22.95
C LYS A 136 -7.65 -17.17 -21.91
N THR A 137 -7.75 -16.16 -21.06
CA THR A 137 -9.06 -15.82 -20.49
C THR A 137 -9.41 -14.43 -20.95
N LYS A 138 -10.38 -14.34 -21.86
CA LYS A 138 -11.02 -13.08 -22.25
C LYS A 138 -11.59 -12.43 -20.98
N PHE A 139 -10.79 -11.65 -20.28
CA PHE A 139 -11.29 -10.75 -19.25
C PHE A 139 -12.05 -9.63 -19.97
N LYS A 140 -13.39 -9.75 -20.01
CA LYS A 140 -14.32 -8.71 -20.43
C LYS A 140 -14.28 -7.53 -19.45
N GLY A 141 -13.16 -6.81 -19.42
CA GLY A 141 -12.93 -5.67 -18.53
C GLY A 141 -11.90 -4.67 -19.06
N CYS A 142 -11.02 -5.08 -19.96
CA CYS A 142 -10.28 -4.16 -20.83
C CYS A 142 -10.98 -4.12 -22.18
N GLN A 143 -12.05 -3.35 -22.29
CA GLN A 143 -12.38 -2.74 -23.57
C GLN A 143 -12.24 -1.25 -23.42
N GLN A 144 -11.41 -0.72 -24.32
CA GLN A 144 -11.20 0.67 -24.62
C GLN A 144 -12.56 1.36 -24.83
N ASN A 145 -12.72 2.52 -24.21
CA ASN A 145 -13.11 3.78 -24.83
C ASN A 145 -12.76 4.91 -23.88
#